data_AF-A0A350WQ64-F1
#
_entry.id   AF-A0A350WQ64-F1
#
_cell.length_a   1.000
_cell.length_b   1.000
_cell.length_c   1.000
_cell.angle_alpha   90.00
_cell.angle_beta   90.00
_cell.angle_gamma   90.00
#
_symmetry.space_group_name_H-M   'P 1'
#
loop_
_entity.id
_entity.type
_entity.pdbx_description
1 polymer ?
#
loop_
_entity_poly.entity_id
_entity_poly.type
_entity_poly.pdbx_seq_one_letter_code
_entity_poly.pdbx_strand_id
1 'polypeptide(L)'
;EWIRMSPKARQSKGQARVSAYEKLLNQEAEARRAELEIYIPPGPRLGDVVFEFDKVTKSYGDRLILDEFSASVPPGSIIGIVGPNGAGKTTLLKMITGQEKPDSGTVKIGETVKLSYVDQNRTLDPEKTVYEEISQGADFLELGKRKVNSRAYCASFNFQGSDQQKKVGILSGGERNRVHLAKTLTEGANVILLDEPTNDLDVNTLRALEEAIEEFAGVALVVSHDRWFLDRICTHIVV
;
A
#
# COMPACT_ATOMS: atom_id res chain seq x y z
N GLU A 1 -5.22 8.03 22.50
CA GLU A 1 -5.22 9.44 22.02
C GLU A 1 -4.10 9.69 20.98
N TRP A 2 -3.96 8.82 19.94
CA TRP A 2 -2.92 8.89 18.90
C TRP A 2 -3.47 9.02 17.47
N ILE A 3 -4.76 8.72 17.26
CA ILE A 3 -5.51 9.40 16.20
C ILE A 3 -5.66 10.84 16.71
N ARG A 4 -4.67 11.71 16.43
CA ARG A 4 -4.97 13.14 16.44
C ARG A 4 -6.11 13.30 15.46
N MET A 5 -7.26 13.75 15.96
CA MET A 5 -8.38 14.15 15.13
C MET A 5 -7.81 14.97 13.98
N SER A 6 -7.83 14.37 12.80
CA SER A 6 -7.33 15.04 11.61
C SER A 6 -8.16 16.32 11.41
N PRO A 7 -7.62 17.37 10.76
CA PRO A 7 -8.38 18.59 10.49
C PRO A 7 -9.77 18.26 9.94
N LYS A 8 -10.83 19.03 10.27
CA LYS A 8 -12.23 18.73 9.91
C LYS A 8 -12.42 18.17 8.48
N ALA A 9 -11.66 18.67 7.51
CA ALA A 9 -11.65 18.21 6.12
C ALA A 9 -11.30 16.73 5.92
N ARG A 10 -10.39 16.15 6.73
CA ARG A 10 -10.01 14.73 6.65
C ARG A 10 -11.01 13.82 7.36
N GLN A 11 -11.60 14.27 8.47
CA GLN A 11 -12.72 13.54 9.10
C GLN A 11 -13.90 13.41 8.12
N SER A 12 -14.23 14.48 7.40
CA SER A 12 -15.23 14.42 6.34
C SER A 12 -14.80 13.51 5.18
N LYS A 13 -13.51 13.48 4.80
CA LYS A 13 -13.00 12.58 3.75
C LYS A 13 -13.07 11.11 4.17
N GLY A 14 -12.73 10.78 5.41
CA GLY A 14 -12.85 9.44 5.97
C GLY A 14 -14.30 8.94 6.03
N GLN A 15 -15.22 9.75 6.57
CA GLN A 15 -16.65 9.41 6.58
C GLN A 15 -17.23 9.28 5.18
N ALA A 16 -16.88 10.20 4.27
CA ALA A 16 -17.29 10.13 2.87
C ALA A 16 -16.78 8.84 2.21
N ARG A 17 -15.53 8.44 2.47
CA ARG A 17 -14.95 7.24 1.88
C ARG A 17 -15.55 5.95 2.45
N VAL A 18 -15.82 5.89 3.75
CA VAL A 18 -16.55 4.75 4.35
C VAL A 18 -17.95 4.63 3.74
N SER A 19 -18.68 5.75 3.58
CA SER A 19 -19.99 5.74 2.91
C SER A 19 -19.91 5.43 1.40
N ALA A 20 -18.78 5.76 0.77
CA ALA A 20 -18.51 5.47 -0.63
C ALA A 20 -17.97 4.06 -0.85
N TYR A 21 -17.57 3.32 0.19
CA TYR A 21 -17.01 1.97 0.06
C TYR A 21 -17.95 1.04 -0.71
N GLU A 22 -19.25 1.08 -0.43
CA GLU A 22 -20.25 0.31 -1.19
C GLU A 22 -20.32 0.74 -2.66
N LYS A 23 -20.21 2.05 -2.95
CA LYS A 23 -20.17 2.57 -4.33
C LYS A 23 -18.88 2.17 -5.04
N LEU A 24 -17.75 2.13 -4.33
CA LEU A 24 -16.47 1.67 -4.84
C LEU A 24 -16.50 0.16 -5.16
N LEU A 25 -17.41 -0.61 -4.57
CA LEU A 25 -17.62 -2.02 -4.92
C LEU A 25 -18.56 -2.22 -6.13
N ASN A 26 -19.26 -1.18 -6.59
CA ASN A 26 -20.22 -1.30 -7.70
C ASN A 26 -19.56 -1.38 -9.08
N GLN A 27 -20.26 -2.01 -10.03
CA GLN A 27 -19.79 -2.24 -11.40
C GLN A 27 -19.45 -0.95 -12.19
N GLU A 28 -20.17 0.16 -11.94
CA GLU A 28 -19.85 1.45 -12.58
C GLU A 28 -18.52 2.04 -12.11
N ALA A 29 -18.10 1.75 -10.87
CA ALA A 29 -16.76 2.11 -10.38
C ALA A 29 -15.69 1.20 -11.01
N GLU A 30 -16.04 -0.05 -11.34
CA GLU A 30 -15.14 -0.99 -12.02
C GLU A 30 -14.78 -0.49 -13.45
N ALA A 31 -15.75 0.10 -14.16
CA ALA A 31 -15.51 0.70 -15.49
C ALA A 31 -14.54 1.89 -15.43
N ARG A 32 -14.71 2.82 -14.47
CA ARG A 32 -13.80 3.98 -14.32
C ARG A 32 -12.38 3.55 -13.97
N ARG A 33 -12.23 2.54 -13.11
CA ARG A 33 -10.90 1.99 -12.79
C ARG A 33 -10.20 1.36 -13.99
N ALA A 34 -10.95 0.83 -14.95
CA ALA A 34 -10.36 0.22 -16.14
C ALA A 34 -9.65 1.24 -17.06
N GLU A 35 -10.00 2.52 -16.94
CA GLU A 35 -9.37 3.62 -17.69
C GLU A 35 -8.14 4.20 -17.00
N LEU A 36 -7.90 3.85 -15.72
CA LEU A 36 -6.73 4.30 -14.98
C LEU A 36 -5.43 3.75 -15.59
N GLU A 37 -4.40 4.60 -15.54
CA GLU A 37 -3.03 4.26 -15.94
C GLU A 37 -2.44 3.19 -15.02
N ILE A 38 -2.55 3.38 -13.70
CA ILE A 38 -2.25 2.35 -12.70
C ILE A 38 -3.57 1.77 -12.20
N TYR A 39 -3.73 0.45 -12.35
CA TYR A 39 -4.90 -0.26 -11.89
C TYR A 39 -4.55 -1.22 -10.77
N ILE A 40 -5.18 -1.04 -9.62
CA ILE A 40 -5.04 -1.92 -8.47
C ILE A 40 -6.23 -2.89 -8.50
N PRO A 41 -5.99 -4.20 -8.72
CA PRO A 41 -7.07 -5.18 -8.79
C PRO A 41 -7.79 -5.27 -7.44
N PRO A 42 -9.14 -5.30 -7.44
CA PRO A 42 -9.88 -5.44 -6.20
C PRO A 42 -9.63 -6.83 -5.60
N GLY A 43 -9.43 -6.88 -4.28
CA GLY A 43 -9.42 -8.12 -3.52
C GLY A 43 -10.83 -8.60 -3.13
N PRO A 44 -10.90 -9.65 -2.28
CA PRO A 44 -12.17 -10.08 -1.71
C PRO A 44 -12.81 -8.96 -0.87
N ARG A 45 -14.14 -9.02 -0.68
CA ARG A 45 -14.85 -8.03 0.14
C ARG A 45 -14.28 -7.99 1.56
N LEU A 46 -13.97 -6.81 2.08
CA LEU A 46 -13.58 -6.63 3.47
C LEU A 46 -14.81 -6.70 4.37
N GLY A 47 -14.67 -7.38 5.51
CA GLY A 47 -15.58 -7.27 6.64
C GLY A 47 -15.39 -5.97 7.41
N ASP A 48 -16.17 -5.82 8.47
CA ASP A 48 -16.22 -4.58 9.26
C ASP A 48 -14.94 -4.33 10.07
N VAL A 49 -14.21 -5.40 10.41
CA VAL A 49 -12.92 -5.33 11.10
C VAL A 49 -11.80 -5.61 10.10
N VAL A 50 -10.90 -4.64 9.92
CA VAL A 50 -9.67 -4.81 9.13
C VAL A 50 -8.48 -5.01 10.06
N PHE A 51 -8.15 -3.99 10.86
CA PHE A 51 -7.13 -4.06 11.92
C PHE A 51 -7.67 -3.43 13.19
N GLU A 52 -7.38 -4.07 14.32
CA GLU A 52 -7.68 -3.55 15.66
C GLU A 52 -6.44 -3.76 16.54
N PHE A 53 -5.96 -2.67 17.11
CA PHE A 53 -4.89 -2.61 18.07
C PHE A 53 -5.51 -2.21 19.40
N ASP A 54 -5.32 -3.03 20.44
CA ASP A 54 -5.78 -2.74 21.79
C ASP A 54 -4.58 -2.75 22.73
N LYS A 55 -4.24 -1.56 23.24
CA LYS A 55 -3.16 -1.30 24.21
C LYS A 55 -1.84 -1.98 23.88
N VAL A 56 -1.45 -1.91 22.62
CA VAL A 56 -0.25 -2.55 22.09
C VAL A 56 1.01 -1.84 22.58
N THR A 57 1.86 -2.55 23.30
CA THR A 57 3.19 -2.09 23.69
C THR A 57 4.26 -2.94 23.01
N LYS A 58 5.31 -2.29 22.51
CA LYS A 58 6.45 -2.95 21.89
C LYS A 58 7.77 -2.25 22.22
N SER A 59 8.77 -3.02 22.61
CA SER A 59 10.12 -2.56 22.94
C SER A 59 11.19 -3.41 22.23
N TYR A 60 12.36 -2.81 21.97
CA TYR A 60 13.57 -3.54 21.61
C TYR A 60 14.66 -3.22 22.63
N GLY A 61 15.02 -4.22 23.44
CA GLY A 61 15.87 -4.00 24.62
C GLY A 61 15.23 -2.96 25.54
N ASP A 62 15.98 -1.93 25.90
CA ASP A 62 15.51 -0.84 26.78
C ASP A 62 14.73 0.26 26.03
N ARG A 63 14.64 0.17 24.70
CA ARG A 63 13.98 1.19 23.88
C ARG A 63 12.52 0.83 23.65
N LEU A 64 11.63 1.60 24.27
CA LEU A 64 10.20 1.59 23.99
C LEU A 64 9.92 2.17 22.59
N ILE A 65 9.18 1.44 21.77
CA ILE A 65 8.82 1.82 20.39
C ILE A 65 7.35 2.19 20.29
N LEU A 66 6.47 1.37 20.87
CA LEU A 66 5.03 1.62 20.98
C LEU A 66 4.64 1.46 22.43
N ASP A 67 3.76 2.34 22.92
CA ASP A 67 3.30 2.36 24.31
C ASP A 67 1.77 2.45 24.36
N GLU A 68 1.12 1.41 24.87
CA GLU A 68 -0.34 1.26 24.98
C GLU A 68 -1.12 1.71 23.73
N PHE A 69 -0.57 1.45 22.54
CA PHE A 69 -1.13 1.90 21.26
C PHE A 69 -2.47 1.23 20.98
N SER A 70 -3.51 2.04 20.78
CA SER A 70 -4.85 1.57 20.45
C SER A 70 -5.42 2.30 19.24
N ALA A 71 -5.89 1.54 18.25
CA ALA A 71 -6.44 2.05 17.00
C ALA A 71 -7.31 1.00 16.31
N SER A 72 -8.33 1.43 15.59
CA SER A 72 -9.09 0.58 14.67
C SER A 72 -9.05 1.15 13.26
N VAL A 73 -8.94 0.26 12.27
CA VAL A 73 -8.90 0.62 10.86
C VAL A 73 -10.20 0.14 10.21
N PRO A 74 -11.13 1.04 9.84
CA PRO A 74 -12.35 0.65 9.15
C PRO A 74 -12.08 0.33 7.66
N PRO A 75 -12.95 -0.44 7.00
CA PRO A 75 -12.86 -0.72 5.57
C PRO A 75 -12.92 0.56 4.74
N GLY A 76 -12.23 0.56 3.60
CA GLY A 76 -12.13 1.72 2.71
C GLY A 76 -11.12 2.78 3.17
N SER A 77 -10.48 2.64 4.33
CA SER A 77 -9.53 3.63 4.85
C SER A 77 -8.23 3.71 4.05
N ILE A 78 -7.74 4.94 3.85
CA ILE A 78 -6.34 5.21 3.48
C ILE A 78 -5.64 5.77 4.72
N ILE A 79 -4.68 5.03 5.25
CA ILE A 79 -3.95 5.33 6.49
C ILE A 79 -2.53 5.77 6.09
N GLY A 80 -2.19 7.02 6.38
CA GLY A 80 -0.81 7.51 6.30
C GLY A 80 -0.06 7.21 7.60
N ILE A 81 1.16 6.70 7.52
CA ILE A 81 2.04 6.46 8.66
C ILE A 81 3.25 7.38 8.50
N VAL A 82 3.37 8.36 9.39
CA VAL A 82 4.47 9.34 9.40
C VAL A 82 5.23 9.26 10.70
N GLY A 83 6.50 9.67 10.68
CA GLY A 83 7.35 9.71 11.87
C GLY A 83 8.83 9.67 11.51
N PRO A 84 9.73 10.08 12.41
CA PRO A 84 11.17 9.99 12.16
C PRO A 84 11.65 8.55 11.97
N ASN A 85 12.88 8.38 11.49
CA ASN A 85 13.50 7.05 11.42
C ASN A 85 13.65 6.47 12.83
N GLY A 86 13.26 5.20 12.99
CA GLY A 86 13.20 4.55 14.30
C GLY A 86 11.98 4.92 15.16
N ALA A 87 10.96 5.58 14.61
CA ALA A 87 9.69 5.83 15.30
C ALA A 87 8.76 4.60 15.40
N GLY A 88 9.17 3.44 14.88
CA GLY A 88 8.36 2.22 14.95
C GLY A 88 7.45 1.95 13.75
N LYS A 89 7.54 2.73 12.67
CA LYS A 89 6.75 2.51 11.43
C LYS A 89 6.88 1.08 10.90
N THR A 90 8.12 0.63 10.72
CA THR A 90 8.42 -0.74 10.27
C THR A 90 7.94 -1.79 11.28
N THR A 91 8.03 -1.50 12.59
CA THR A 91 7.54 -2.39 13.64
C THR A 91 6.02 -2.55 13.56
N LEU A 92 5.28 -1.46 13.31
CA LEU A 92 3.83 -1.51 13.07
C LEU A 92 3.50 -2.36 11.84
N LEU A 93 4.20 -2.16 10.72
CA LEU A 93 4.02 -2.98 9.51
C LEU A 93 4.31 -4.46 9.76
N LYS A 94 5.37 -4.79 10.51
CA LYS A 94 5.73 -6.17 10.87
C LYS A 94 4.69 -6.85 11.75
N MET A 95 4.05 -6.11 12.67
CA MET A 95 2.94 -6.65 13.44
C MET A 95 1.70 -6.89 12.58
N ILE A 96 1.41 -5.99 11.65
CA ILE A 96 0.31 -6.14 10.69
C ILE A 96 0.52 -7.35 9.77
N THR A 97 1.76 -7.60 9.34
CA THR A 97 2.10 -8.73 8.48
C THR A 97 2.33 -10.04 9.25
N GLY A 98 2.17 -10.01 10.59
CA GLY A 98 2.36 -11.18 11.45
C GLY A 98 3.81 -11.63 11.64
N GLN A 99 4.77 -10.84 11.15
CA GLN A 99 6.21 -11.11 11.30
C GLN A 99 6.70 -10.83 12.72
N GLU A 100 5.96 -10.02 13.48
CA GLU A 100 6.31 -9.63 14.83
C GLU A 100 5.08 -9.62 15.74
N LYS A 101 5.29 -9.93 17.02
CA LYS A 101 4.24 -9.90 18.04
C LYS A 101 4.44 -8.73 18.99
N PRO A 102 3.35 -8.13 19.52
CA PRO A 102 3.45 -7.14 20.59
C PRO A 102 4.00 -7.80 21.87
N ASP A 103 4.61 -7.00 22.74
CA ASP A 103 5.06 -7.47 24.05
C ASP A 103 3.89 -7.53 25.05
N SER A 104 2.95 -6.59 24.93
CA SER A 104 1.65 -6.60 25.61
C SER A 104 0.56 -5.97 24.73
N GLY A 105 -0.71 -6.18 25.10
CA GLY A 105 -1.86 -5.79 24.28
C GLY A 105 -2.19 -6.81 23.19
N THR A 106 -3.10 -6.46 22.30
CA THR A 106 -3.53 -7.35 21.21
C THR A 106 -3.56 -6.66 19.85
N VAL A 107 -3.17 -7.42 18.82
CA VAL A 107 -3.33 -7.04 17.41
C VAL A 107 -4.26 -8.06 16.79
N LYS A 108 -5.41 -7.61 16.31
CA LYS A 108 -6.41 -8.43 15.63
C LYS A 108 -6.49 -8.03 14.16
N ILE A 109 -6.39 -9.04 13.30
CA ILE A 109 -6.52 -8.91 11.84
C ILE A 109 -7.84 -9.57 11.45
N GLY A 110 -8.65 -8.88 10.65
CA GLY A 110 -9.93 -9.43 10.17
C GLY A 110 -9.76 -10.67 9.29
N GLU A 111 -10.70 -11.61 9.39
CA GLU A 111 -10.64 -12.89 8.66
C GLU A 111 -10.69 -12.72 7.13
N THR A 112 -11.32 -11.64 6.65
CA THR A 112 -11.42 -11.31 5.23
C THR A 112 -10.20 -10.58 4.69
N VAL A 113 -9.23 -10.22 5.54
CA VAL A 113 -8.04 -9.47 5.12
C VAL A 113 -7.16 -10.36 4.24
N LYS A 114 -7.01 -9.93 2.98
CA LYS A 114 -6.01 -10.43 2.06
C LYS A 114 -5.03 -9.31 1.81
N LEU A 115 -3.88 -9.41 2.48
CA LEU A 115 -2.83 -8.42 2.48
C LEU A 115 -1.88 -8.62 1.30
N SER A 116 -1.65 -7.55 0.52
CA SER A 116 -0.52 -7.44 -0.41
C SER A 116 0.52 -6.54 0.23
N TYR A 117 1.69 -7.13 0.45
CA TYR A 117 2.87 -6.45 0.94
C TYR A 117 4.08 -7.15 0.35
N VAL A 118 4.87 -6.39 -0.40
CA VAL A 118 6.19 -6.86 -0.77
C VAL A 118 7.13 -6.46 0.36
N ASP A 119 7.39 -7.44 1.24
CA ASP A 119 8.42 -7.33 2.27
C ASP A 119 9.75 -6.92 1.63
N GLN A 120 10.47 -5.97 2.24
CA GLN A 120 11.84 -5.64 1.87
C GLN A 120 12.76 -6.87 1.93
N ASN A 121 12.39 -7.90 2.71
CA ASN A 121 13.08 -9.19 2.78
C ASN A 121 12.68 -10.18 1.67
N ARG A 122 11.58 -9.96 0.93
CA ARG A 122 11.33 -10.69 -0.32
C ARG A 122 12.23 -10.06 -1.38
N THR A 123 13.46 -10.53 -1.39
CA THR A 123 14.49 -10.12 -2.34
C THR A 123 13.98 -10.33 -3.76
N LEU A 124 14.03 -9.26 -4.55
CA LEU A 124 13.89 -9.40 -5.99
C LEU A 124 15.02 -10.30 -6.51
N ASP A 125 14.72 -11.14 -7.49
CA ASP A 125 15.74 -12.01 -8.09
C ASP A 125 16.74 -11.16 -8.89
N PRO A 126 18.02 -11.06 -8.46
CA PRO A 126 18.98 -10.16 -9.09
C PRO A 126 19.31 -10.55 -10.53
N GLU A 127 19.06 -11.81 -10.92
CA GLU A 127 19.38 -12.32 -12.26
C GLU A 127 18.27 -12.05 -13.27
N LYS A 128 17.04 -11.85 -12.81
CA LYS A 128 15.92 -11.50 -13.68
C LYS A 128 16.01 -10.06 -14.16
N THR A 129 15.47 -9.82 -15.34
CA THR A 129 15.20 -8.48 -15.83
C THR A 129 14.04 -7.84 -15.07
N VAL A 130 13.95 -6.50 -15.06
CA VAL A 130 12.78 -5.77 -14.54
C VAL A 130 11.48 -6.34 -15.11
N TYR A 131 11.43 -6.60 -16.41
CA TYR A 131 10.27 -7.18 -17.07
C TYR A 131 9.91 -8.54 -16.50
N GLU A 132 10.87 -9.46 -16.43
CA GLU A 132 10.63 -10.82 -15.93
C GLU A 132 10.24 -10.81 -14.45
N GLU A 133 10.81 -9.90 -13.67
CA GLU A 133 10.54 -9.80 -12.24
C GLU A 133 9.13 -9.27 -11.95
N ILE A 134 8.61 -8.34 -12.76
CA ILE A 134 7.25 -7.81 -12.64
C ILE A 134 6.23 -8.75 -13.30
N SER A 135 6.50 -9.20 -14.52
CA SER A 135 5.55 -9.96 -15.36
C SER A 135 5.59 -11.47 -15.17
N GLN A 136 6.62 -11.98 -14.48
CA GLN A 136 6.93 -13.41 -14.42
C GLN A 136 7.14 -14.04 -15.82
N GLY A 137 7.54 -13.22 -16.79
CA GLY A 137 7.76 -13.63 -18.18
C GLY A 137 6.50 -13.65 -19.06
N ALA A 138 5.33 -13.29 -18.52
CA ALA A 138 4.09 -13.27 -19.29
C ALA A 138 3.96 -12.01 -20.15
N ASP A 139 3.47 -12.13 -21.39
CA ASP A 139 3.19 -10.98 -22.27
C ASP A 139 2.01 -10.12 -21.77
N PHE A 140 1.14 -10.73 -20.97
CA PHE A 140 -0.01 -10.09 -20.37
C PHE A 140 -0.14 -10.44 -18.90
N LEU A 141 -0.43 -9.44 -18.08
CA LEU A 141 -0.79 -9.58 -16.68
C LEU A 141 -2.31 -9.66 -16.54
N GLU A 142 -2.76 -10.58 -15.68
CA GLU A 142 -4.16 -10.67 -15.26
C GLU A 142 -4.31 -9.96 -13.91
N LEU A 143 -4.73 -8.70 -13.98
CA LEU A 143 -5.01 -7.86 -12.81
C LEU A 143 -6.49 -7.99 -12.49
N GLY A 144 -6.85 -8.98 -11.67
CA GLY A 144 -8.26 -9.28 -11.38
C GLY A 144 -9.00 -9.66 -12.66
N LYS A 145 -9.96 -8.85 -13.12
CA LYS A 145 -10.69 -9.08 -14.38
C LYS A 145 -10.05 -8.39 -15.59
N ARG A 146 -9.00 -7.59 -15.39
CA ARG A 146 -8.37 -6.79 -16.45
C ARG A 146 -7.12 -7.51 -16.97
N LYS A 147 -7.07 -7.73 -18.29
CA LYS A 147 -5.86 -8.18 -18.98
C LYS A 147 -5.08 -6.96 -19.45
N VAL A 148 -3.84 -6.82 -19.00
CA VAL A 148 -2.97 -5.67 -19.32
C VAL A 148 -1.71 -6.17 -20.02
N ASN A 149 -1.24 -5.48 -21.05
CA ASN A 149 0.04 -5.79 -21.67
C ASN A 149 1.19 -5.53 -20.68
N SER A 150 2.05 -6.53 -20.45
CA SER A 150 3.09 -6.46 -19.42
C SER A 150 4.12 -5.37 -19.68
N ARG A 151 4.42 -5.07 -20.95
CA ARG A 151 5.36 -3.99 -21.33
C ARG A 151 4.77 -2.62 -21.02
N ALA A 152 3.48 -2.43 -21.32
CA ALA A 152 2.76 -1.20 -20.98
C ALA A 152 2.65 -1.03 -19.46
N TYR A 153 2.38 -2.11 -18.72
CA TYR A 153 2.37 -2.08 -17.25
C TYR A 153 3.74 -1.70 -16.67
N CYS A 154 4.84 -2.26 -17.18
CA CYS A 154 6.17 -1.84 -16.72
C CYS A 154 6.42 -0.34 -17.02
N ALA A 155 5.94 0.16 -18.16
CA ALA A 155 6.08 1.56 -18.54
C ALA A 155 5.30 2.52 -17.62
N SER A 156 4.16 2.11 -17.06
CA SER A 156 3.41 2.94 -16.09
C SER A 156 4.12 3.11 -14.74
N PHE A 157 5.20 2.37 -14.49
CA PHE A 157 6.12 2.56 -13.36
C PHE A 157 7.46 3.16 -13.80
N ASN A 158 7.46 3.85 -14.94
CA ASN A 158 8.60 4.52 -15.53
C ASN A 158 9.79 3.58 -15.85
N PHE A 159 9.50 2.34 -16.28
CA PHE A 159 10.48 1.47 -16.91
C PHE A 159 10.24 1.42 -18.42
N GLN A 160 10.92 2.28 -19.18
CA GLN A 160 10.72 2.43 -20.62
C GLN A 160 11.77 1.66 -21.43
N GLY A 161 11.37 1.11 -22.57
CA GLY A 161 12.28 0.53 -23.56
C GLY A 161 13.31 -0.45 -22.96
N SER A 162 14.59 -0.06 -23.02
CA SER A 162 15.72 -0.87 -22.53
C SER A 162 15.77 -1.00 -21.00
N ASP A 163 15.14 -0.10 -20.24
CA ASP A 163 15.11 -0.20 -18.77
C ASP A 163 14.46 -1.50 -18.30
N GLN A 164 13.48 -1.98 -19.07
CA GLN A 164 12.79 -3.23 -18.77
C GLN A 164 13.69 -4.48 -18.91
N GLN A 165 14.82 -4.35 -19.62
CA GLN A 165 15.80 -5.42 -19.83
C GLN A 165 16.97 -5.34 -18.84
N LYS A 166 17.04 -4.29 -18.01
CA LYS A 166 18.04 -4.20 -16.95
C LYS A 166 17.81 -5.34 -15.96
N LYS A 167 18.90 -6.01 -15.57
CA LYS A 167 18.86 -6.96 -14.46
C LYS A 167 18.55 -6.26 -13.14
N VAL A 168 17.78 -6.88 -12.28
CA VAL A 168 17.42 -6.30 -10.98
C VAL A 168 18.65 -6.05 -10.10
N GLY A 169 19.66 -6.90 -10.21
CA GLY A 169 20.92 -6.77 -9.48
C GLY A 169 21.66 -5.44 -9.71
N ILE A 170 21.47 -4.80 -10.86
CA ILE A 170 22.15 -3.54 -11.21
C ILE A 170 21.31 -2.28 -10.97
N LEU A 171 20.06 -2.44 -10.54
CA LEU A 171 19.15 -1.32 -10.31
C LEU A 171 19.59 -0.50 -9.09
N SER A 172 19.42 0.81 -9.18
CA SER A 172 19.48 1.72 -8.03
C SER A 172 18.42 1.38 -6.99
N GLY A 173 18.57 1.87 -5.75
CA GLY A 173 17.58 1.67 -4.68
C GLY A 173 16.17 2.14 -5.08
N GLY A 174 16.08 3.29 -5.75
CA GLY A 174 14.83 3.85 -6.27
C GLY A 174 14.19 3.00 -7.36
N GLU A 175 14.99 2.55 -8.35
CA GLU A 175 14.51 1.61 -9.37
C GLU A 175 14.01 0.32 -8.73
N ARG A 176 14.72 -0.25 -7.75
CA ARG A 176 14.25 -1.45 -7.02
C ARG A 176 12.93 -1.20 -6.30
N ASN A 177 12.78 -0.04 -5.66
CA ASN A 177 11.53 0.33 -4.99
C ASN A 177 10.36 0.39 -5.98
N ARG A 178 10.57 0.95 -7.18
CA ARG A 178 9.54 0.95 -8.25
C ARG A 178 9.19 -0.45 -8.71
N VAL A 179 10.15 -1.38 -8.81
CA VAL A 179 9.86 -2.80 -9.10
C VAL A 179 9.02 -3.43 -7.98
N HIS A 180 9.36 -3.18 -6.71
CA HIS A 180 8.58 -3.67 -5.57
C HIS A 180 7.15 -3.13 -5.58
N LEU A 181 6.98 -1.82 -5.83
CA LEU A 181 5.68 -1.18 -5.96
C LEU A 181 4.87 -1.83 -7.09
N ALA A 182 5.45 -1.94 -8.28
CA ALA A 182 4.78 -2.55 -9.43
C ALA A 182 4.32 -3.98 -9.14
N LYS A 183 5.13 -4.79 -8.45
CA LYS A 183 4.75 -6.15 -8.03
C LYS A 183 3.67 -6.18 -6.97
N THR A 184 3.74 -5.31 -5.97
CA THR A 184 2.73 -5.22 -4.89
C THR A 184 1.35 -4.98 -5.48
N LEU A 185 1.27 -4.14 -6.51
CA LEU A 185 0.01 -3.76 -7.14
C LEU A 185 -0.51 -4.79 -8.16
N THR A 186 0.25 -5.83 -8.51
CA THR A 186 -0.30 -6.93 -9.34
C THR A 186 -1.13 -7.94 -8.53
N GLU A 187 -0.94 -7.97 -7.21
CA GLU A 187 -1.63 -8.92 -6.34
C GLU A 187 -3.08 -8.47 -6.08
N GLY A 188 -4.06 -9.33 -6.39
CA GLY A 188 -5.47 -9.10 -6.05
C GLY A 188 -5.73 -9.15 -4.55
N ALA A 189 -5.42 -8.07 -3.85
CA ALA A 189 -5.53 -7.89 -2.40
C ALA A 189 -6.57 -6.82 -2.05
N ASN A 190 -7.09 -6.88 -0.82
CA ASN A 190 -8.03 -5.87 -0.31
C ASN A 190 -7.40 -4.97 0.76
N VAL A 191 -6.18 -5.30 1.19
CA VAL A 191 -5.32 -4.41 1.97
C VAL A 191 -3.96 -4.32 1.27
N ILE A 192 -3.51 -3.11 0.97
CA ILE A 192 -2.18 -2.85 0.39
C ILE A 192 -1.31 -2.09 1.37
N LEU A 193 -0.06 -2.52 1.52
CA LEU A 193 0.96 -1.84 2.33
C LEU A 193 2.02 -1.26 1.38
N LEU A 194 2.14 0.06 1.38
CA LEU A 194 3.06 0.82 0.54
C LEU A 194 4.09 1.50 1.43
N ASP A 195 5.36 1.12 1.27
CA ASP A 195 6.47 1.67 2.05
C ASP A 195 7.31 2.60 1.19
N GLU A 196 7.27 3.90 1.51
CA GLU A 196 7.87 4.99 0.75
C GLU A 196 7.59 4.94 -0.77
N PRO A 197 6.31 4.84 -1.19
CA PRO A 197 5.98 4.63 -2.60
C PRO A 197 6.25 5.86 -3.48
N THR A 198 6.45 7.02 -2.87
CA THR A 198 6.68 8.30 -3.57
C THR A 198 8.10 8.47 -4.06
N ASN A 199 9.04 7.68 -3.52
CA ASN A 199 10.45 7.84 -3.83
C ASN A 199 10.74 7.47 -5.28
N ASP A 200 11.49 8.34 -5.96
CA ASP A 200 11.97 8.13 -7.32
C ASP A 200 10.85 7.95 -8.37
N LEU A 201 9.63 8.42 -8.07
CA LEU A 201 8.54 8.56 -9.04
C LEU A 201 8.56 9.96 -9.67
N ASP A 202 8.29 10.03 -10.97
CA ASP A 202 7.98 11.32 -11.61
C ASP A 202 6.56 11.79 -11.26
N VAL A 203 6.27 13.06 -11.58
CA VAL A 203 4.99 13.70 -11.24
C VAL A 203 3.78 12.99 -11.87
N ASN A 204 3.92 12.40 -13.05
CA ASN A 204 2.81 11.75 -13.74
C ASN A 204 2.51 10.39 -13.10
N THR A 205 3.55 9.61 -12.84
CA THR A 205 3.46 8.31 -12.17
C THR A 205 2.93 8.47 -10.75
N LEU A 206 3.36 9.51 -10.04
CA LEU A 206 2.85 9.83 -8.71
C LEU A 206 1.35 10.14 -8.75
N ARG A 207 0.89 10.96 -9.70
CA ARG A 207 -0.54 11.25 -9.88
C ARG A 207 -1.35 10.00 -10.25
N ALA A 208 -0.84 9.17 -11.15
CA ALA A 208 -1.48 7.90 -11.51
C ALA A 208 -1.61 6.98 -10.28
N LEU A 209 -0.59 6.96 -9.41
CA LEU A 209 -0.64 6.21 -8.16
C LEU A 209 -1.64 6.80 -7.16
N GLU A 210 -1.69 8.14 -7.02
CA GLU A 210 -2.70 8.82 -6.19
C GLU A 210 -4.12 8.42 -6.62
N GLU A 211 -4.43 8.55 -7.91
CA GLU A 211 -5.74 8.18 -8.48
C GLU A 211 -6.04 6.70 -8.28
N ALA A 212 -5.06 5.83 -8.47
CA ALA A 212 -5.21 4.39 -8.26
C ALA A 212 -5.54 4.05 -6.80
N ILE A 213 -4.85 4.66 -5.83
CA ILE A 213 -5.12 4.48 -4.40
C ILE A 213 -6.47 5.09 -4.02
N GLU A 214 -6.81 6.26 -4.56
CA GLU A 214 -8.09 6.91 -4.29
C GLU A 214 -9.26 6.08 -4.81
N GLU A 215 -9.13 5.44 -5.96
CA GLU A 215 -10.16 4.58 -6.51
C GLU A 215 -10.13 3.15 -5.93
N PHE A 216 -9.09 2.73 -5.22
CA PHE A 216 -8.98 1.38 -4.68
C PHE A 216 -10.09 1.04 -3.65
N ALA A 217 -10.82 -0.05 -3.91
CA ALA A 217 -11.91 -0.58 -3.07
C ALA A 217 -11.40 -1.44 -1.90
N GLY A 218 -10.43 -0.93 -1.16
CA GLY A 218 -9.80 -1.64 -0.05
C GLY A 218 -9.23 -0.68 0.98
N VAL A 219 -8.29 -1.19 1.78
CA VAL A 219 -7.51 -0.37 2.72
C VAL A 219 -6.10 -0.20 2.18
N ALA A 220 -5.59 1.03 2.21
CA ALA A 220 -4.20 1.31 1.88
C ALA A 220 -3.49 1.85 3.11
N LEU A 221 -2.38 1.22 3.50
CA LEU A 221 -1.45 1.73 4.49
C LEU A 221 -0.23 2.27 3.76
N VAL A 222 0.07 3.54 3.97
CA VAL A 222 1.10 4.27 3.23
C VAL A 222 2.08 4.86 4.22
N VAL A 223 3.30 4.31 4.25
CA VAL A 223 4.43 4.95 4.91
C VAL A 223 5.04 5.91 3.91
N SER A 224 5.14 7.20 4.25
CA SER A 224 5.83 8.17 3.41
C SER A 224 6.32 9.36 4.22
N HIS A 225 7.46 9.92 3.81
CA HIS A 225 7.90 11.23 4.27
C HIS A 225 7.28 12.41 3.50
N ASP A 226 6.60 12.15 2.38
CA ASP A 226 5.94 13.17 1.55
C ASP A 226 4.57 13.57 2.14
N ARG A 227 4.55 14.72 2.82
CA ARG A 227 3.32 15.26 3.39
C ARG A 227 2.29 15.68 2.35
N TRP A 228 2.71 16.14 1.17
CA TRP A 228 1.78 16.56 0.13
C TRP A 228 1.02 15.36 -0.44
N PHE A 229 1.73 14.28 -0.72
CA PHE A 229 1.13 13.02 -1.14
C PHE A 229 0.15 12.48 -0.10
N LEU A 230 0.58 12.39 1.16
CA LEU A 230 -0.27 11.89 2.24
C LEU A 230 -1.49 12.77 2.48
N ASP A 231 -1.33 14.09 2.43
CA ASP A 231 -2.43 15.04 2.63
C ASP A 231 -3.48 14.92 1.52
N ARG A 232 -3.07 14.55 0.30
CA ARG A 232 -3.97 14.31 -0.83
C ARG A 232 -4.75 13.02 -0.64
N ILE A 233 -4.11 11.89 -0.34
CA ILE A 233 -4.81 10.59 -0.37
C ILE A 233 -5.36 10.14 0.99
N CYS A 234 -4.74 10.52 2.10
CA CYS A 234 -5.02 9.89 3.40
C CYS A 234 -6.34 10.35 4.01
N THR A 235 -7.09 9.37 4.50
CA THR A 235 -8.27 9.59 5.35
C THR A 235 -7.89 9.73 6.83
N HIS A 236 -6.81 9.05 7.23
CA HIS A 236 -6.33 8.97 8.60
C HIS A 236 -4.80 9.07 8.60
N ILE A 237 -4.22 9.62 9.66
CA ILE A 237 -2.76 9.63 9.85
C ILE A 237 -2.43 9.06 11.23
N VAL A 238 -1.46 8.15 11.24
CA VAL A 238 -0.71 7.72 12.43
C VAL A 238 0.61 8.48 12.40
N VAL A 239 0.85 9.30 13.42
CA VAL A 239 2.09 10.07 13.63
C VAL A 239 2.92 9.38 14.69
#